data_AF-A0A8T6RZ88-F1
#
_entry.id   AF-A0A8T6RZ88-F1
#
_cell.length_a   1.000
_cell.length_b   1.000
_cell.length_c   1.000
_cell.angle_alpha   90.00
_cell.angle_beta   90.00
_cell.angle_gamma   90.00
#
_symmetry.space_group_name_H-M   'P 1'
#
loop_
_entity.id
_entity.type
_entity.pdbx_description
1 polymer ?
#
loop_
_entity_poly.entity_id
_entity_poly.type
_entity_poly.pdbx_seq_one_letter_code
_entity_poly.pdbx_strand_id
1 'polypeptide(L)' 'FQVVDPNVDEASVYMPDPRTMAMARAEAKALTVAARERGSVVVAADTVVVLDGDV' A
#
# COMPACT_ATOMS: atom_id res chain seq x y z
N PHE A 1 14.35 2.66 12.99
CA PHE A 1 13.47 2.84 11.82
C PHE A 1 12.91 4.26 11.87
N GLN A 2 12.42 4.78 10.74
CA GLN A 2 11.76 6.08 10.65
C GLN A 2 10.41 5.92 9.98
N VAL A 3 9.44 6.75 10.35
CA VAL A 3 8.12 6.79 9.72
C VAL A 3 8.16 7.84 8.62
N VAL A 4 7.74 7.45 7.42
CA VAL A 4 7.75 8.30 6.24
C VAL A 4 6.36 8.22 5.60
N ASP A 5 5.76 9.36 5.31
CA ASP A 5 4.45 9.41 4.63
C ASP A 5 4.59 9.00 3.15
N PRO A 6 3.95 7.90 2.69
CA PRO A 6 4.07 7.48 1.30
C PRO A 6 3.44 8.45 0.29
N ASN A 7 2.50 9.33 0.68
CA ASN A 7 1.79 10.25 -0.21
C ASN A 7 1.21 9.57 -1.47
N VAL A 8 0.53 8.44 -1.28
CA VAL A 8 -0.13 7.64 -2.34
C VAL A 8 -1.64 7.89 -2.31
N ASP A 9 -2.25 8.08 -3.48
CA ASP A 9 -3.71 8.04 -3.63
C ASP A 9 -4.21 6.59 -3.67
N GLU A 10 -4.77 6.11 -2.57
CA GLU A 10 -5.26 4.73 -2.45
C GLU A 10 -6.48 4.42 -3.33
N ALA A 11 -7.23 5.44 -3.77
CA ALA A 11 -8.37 5.25 -4.67
C ALA A 11 -7.92 4.91 -6.09
N SER A 12 -6.72 5.35 -6.48
CA SER A 12 -6.11 5.02 -7.77
C SER A 12 -5.64 3.55 -7.88
N VAL A 13 -5.50 2.85 -6.74
CA VAL A 13 -5.08 1.45 -6.66
C VAL A 13 -6.28 0.59 -6.30
N TYR A 14 -7.18 0.40 -7.28
CA TYR A 14 -8.36 -0.46 -7.15
C TYR A 14 -8.10 -1.84 -7.76
N MET A 15 -8.41 -2.89 -7.00
CA MET A 15 -8.44 -4.27 -7.48
C MET A 15 -9.76 -4.91 -7.02
N PRO A 16 -10.46 -5.70 -7.87
CA PRO A 16 -11.73 -6.32 -7.49
C PRO A 16 -11.61 -7.35 -6.37
N ASP A 17 -10.45 -8.02 -6.27
CA ASP A 17 -10.18 -8.98 -5.20
C ASP A 17 -9.57 -8.26 -3.98
N PRO A 18 -10.19 -8.32 -2.79
CA PRO A 18 -9.73 -7.60 -1.59
C PRO A 18 -8.30 -7.96 -1.16
N ARG A 19 -7.91 -9.24 -1.31
CA ARG A 19 -6.55 -9.69 -1.02
C ARG A 19 -5.55 -9.02 -1.94
N THR A 20 -5.83 -9.04 -3.24
CA THR A 20 -4.98 -8.42 -4.26
C THR A 20 -4.92 -6.90 -4.08
N MET A 21 -6.01 -6.27 -3.66
CA MET A 21 -6.05 -4.83 -3.36
C MET A 21 -5.11 -4.46 -2.21
N ALA A 22 -5.17 -5.19 -1.09
CA ALA A 22 -4.29 -4.95 0.04
C ALA A 22 -2.80 -5.11 -0.36
N MET A 23 -2.48 -6.16 -1.11
CA MET A 23 -1.11 -6.37 -1.58
C MET A 23 -0.64 -5.24 -2.51
N ALA A 24 -1.47 -4.83 -3.48
CA ALA A 24 -1.13 -3.78 -4.43
C ALA A 24 -0.96 -2.42 -3.74
N ARG A 25 -1.82 -2.09 -2.76
CA ARG A 25 -1.70 -0.86 -1.97
C ARG A 25 -0.44 -0.84 -1.11
N ALA A 26 -0.12 -1.95 -0.45
CA ALA A 26 1.12 -2.07 0.33
C ALA A 26 2.36 -1.89 -0.57
N GLU A 27 2.37 -2.51 -1.75
CA GLU A 27 3.44 -2.36 -2.72
C GLU A 27 3.56 -0.90 -3.23
N ALA A 28 2.44 -0.25 -3.58
CA ALA A 28 2.43 1.14 -4.02
C ALA A 28 2.99 2.11 -2.96
N LYS A 29 2.64 1.90 -1.68
CA LYS A 29 3.20 2.64 -0.54
C LYS A 29 4.71 2.46 -0.44
N ALA A 30 5.19 1.22 -0.55
CA ALA A 30 6.61 0.92 -0.48
C ALA A 30 7.39 1.53 -1.65
N LEU A 31 6.91 1.36 -2.88
CA LEU A 31 7.58 1.86 -4.09
C LEU A 31 7.69 3.39 -4.10
N THR A 32 6.66 4.09 -3.63
CA THR A 32 6.68 5.56 -3.58
C THR A 32 7.72 6.09 -2.60
N VAL A 33 7.88 5.45 -1.43
CA VAL A 33 8.94 5.81 -0.48
C VAL A 33 10.31 5.39 -1.01
N ALA A 34 10.44 4.20 -1.59
CA ALA A 34 11.69 3.68 -2.12
C ALA A 34 12.26 4.52 -3.27
N ALA A 35 11.39 5.20 -4.04
CA ALA A 35 11.80 6.11 -5.12
C ALA A 35 12.66 7.29 -4.64
N ARG A 36 12.48 7.72 -3.37
CA ARG A 36 13.20 8.85 -2.77
C ARG A 36 14.16 8.46 -1.64
N GLU A 37 13.89 7.39 -0.90
CA GLU A 37 14.74 6.87 0.19
C GLU A 37 15.67 5.75 -0.32
N ARG A 38 16.72 6.13 -1.06
CA ARG A 38 17.66 5.15 -1.63
C ARG A 38 18.53 4.50 -0.55
N GLY A 39 18.78 3.20 -0.69
CA GLY A 39 19.67 2.43 0.20
C GLY A 39 19.04 1.96 1.52
N SER A 40 17.74 2.22 1.72
CA SER A 40 16.98 1.75 2.88
C SER A 40 16.11 0.55 2.52
N VAL A 41 15.81 -0.29 3.52
CA VAL A 41 14.72 -1.27 3.42
C VAL A 41 13.41 -0.55 3.76
N VAL A 42 12.46 -0.56 2.84
CA VAL A 42 11.13 0.02 3.03
C VAL A 42 10.15 -1.08 3.40
N VAL A 43 9.41 -0.89 4.49
CA VAL A 43 8.33 -1.77 4.93
C VAL A 43 7.03 -1.00 4.81
N ALA A 44 6.06 -1.59 4.12
CA ALA A 44 4.71 -1.06 4.02
C ALA A 44 3.70 -2.19 4.18
N ALA A 45 2.49 -1.82 4.61
CA ALA A 45 1.38 -2.72 4.79
C ALA A 45 0.09 -2.03 4.37
N ASP A 46 -0.92 -2.84 4.09
CA ASP A 46 -2.28 -2.41 3.86
C ASP A 46 -3.23 -3.43 4.49
N THR A 47 -4.45 -3.00 4.77
CA THR A 47 -5.46 -3.88 5.34
C THR A 47 -6.80 -3.50 4.75
N VAL A 48 -7.52 -4.52 4.29
CA VAL A 48 -8.87 -4.40 3.77
C VAL A 48 -9.78 -5.25 4.65
N VAL A 49 -10.89 -4.68 5.09
CA VAL A 49 -11.95 -5.38 5.81
C VAL A 49 -13.06 -5.66 4.81
N VAL A 50 -13.62 -6.87 4.84
CA VAL A 50 -14.74 -7.26 3.97
C VAL A 50 -15.93 -7.62 4.84
N LEU A 51 -17.08 -7.04 4.57
CA LEU A 51 -18.36 -7.36 5.21
C LEU A 51 -19.39 -7.69 4.13
N ASP A 52 -20.01 -8.87 4.21
CA ASP A 52 -21.02 -9.33 3.24
C ASP A 52 -20.58 -9.30 1.76
N GLY A 53 -19.26 -9.31 1.51
CA GLY A 53 -18.66 -9.26 0.16
C GLY A 53 -18.25 -7.85 -0.28
N ASP A 54 -18.58 -6.82 0.49
CA ASP A 54 -18.22 -5.44 0.24
C ASP A 54 -16.98 -5.02 1.03
N VAL A 55 -16.14 -4.20 0.41
CA VAL A 55 -14.96 -3.57 1.01
C VAL A 55 -15.29 -2.17 1.49
#